data_AF-A0ABD1APS5-F1
#
_entry.id   AF-A0ABD1APS5-F1
#
_cell.length_a   1.000
_cell.length_b   1.000
_cell.length_c   1.000
_cell.angle_alpha   90.00
_cell.angle_beta   90.00
_cell.angle_gamma   90.00
#
_symmetry.space_group_name_H-M   'P 1'
#
loop_
_entity.id
_entity.type
_entity.pdbx_description
1 polymer ?
#
loop_
_entity_poly.entity_id
_entity_poly.type
_entity_poly.pdbx_seq_one_letter_code
_entity_poly.pdbx_strand_id
1 'polypeptide(L)'
;MEEMQNPNSLKRLKRELPRDLLISVFERLGFANFQRAKSVCRFWQSASRQCVPKGQIPWLIPFPEDNKNKSCCVLFNPEEKHKLYKTQDLGVEFAKSVCWANP
;
A
#
# COMPACT_ATOMS: atom_id res chain seq x y z
N MET A 1 -1.53 7.57 50.27
CA MET A 1 -2.53 6.57 49.81
C MET A 1 -2.17 6.30 48.36
N GLU A 2 -1.42 5.23 48.13
CA GLU A 2 -0.91 4.85 46.81
C GLU A 2 -2.09 4.37 45.95
N GLU A 3 -2.33 5.05 44.82
CA GLU A 3 -3.28 4.55 43.83
C GLU A 3 -2.72 3.26 43.21
N MET A 4 -3.36 2.14 43.53
CA MET A 4 -3.03 0.84 42.98
C MET A 4 -3.30 0.85 41.46
N GLN A 5 -2.23 0.84 40.67
CA GLN A 5 -2.30 0.63 39.23
C GLN A 5 -3.04 -0.69 38.93
N ASN A 6 -4.13 -0.58 38.18
CA ASN A 6 -4.93 -1.71 37.72
C ASN A 6 -4.06 -2.69 36.90
N PRO A 7 -3.96 -3.99 37.27
CA PRO A 7 -3.12 -4.96 36.57
C PRO A 7 -3.58 -5.26 35.13
N ASN A 8 -4.80 -4.87 34.74
CA ASN A 8 -5.26 -4.92 33.36
C ASN A 8 -4.78 -3.73 32.50
N SER A 9 -4.26 -2.66 33.11
CA SER A 9 -3.61 -1.57 32.37
C SER A 9 -2.28 -2.03 31.75
N LEU A 10 -1.57 -2.94 32.44
CA LEU A 10 -0.32 -3.54 31.97
C LEU A 10 -0.54 -4.50 30.79
N LYS A 11 -1.66 -5.23 30.75
CA LYS A 11 -2.04 -6.07 29.58
C LYS A 11 -2.32 -5.25 28.31
N ARG A 12 -2.60 -3.96 28.46
CA ARG A 12 -2.78 -3.01 27.36
C ARG A 12 -1.46 -2.40 26.86
N LEU A 13 -0.32 -2.76 27.48
CA LEU A 13 1.01 -2.67 26.85
C LEU A 13 1.20 -3.81 25.85
N LYS A 14 0.23 -4.03 24.95
CA LYS A 14 0.62 -4.45 23.60
C LYS A 14 1.66 -3.41 23.20
N ARG A 15 2.89 -3.84 22.95
CA ARG A 15 4.03 -2.99 22.57
C ARG A 15 3.74 -2.31 21.24
N GLU A 16 2.79 -1.39 21.24
CA GLU A 16 2.50 -0.53 20.11
C GLU A 16 3.68 0.42 20.02
N LEU A 17 4.39 0.31 18.91
CA LEU A 17 5.49 1.20 18.58
C LEU A 17 4.97 2.65 18.70
N PRO A 18 5.70 3.56 19.39
CA PRO A 18 5.36 4.96 19.43
C PRO A 18 5.05 5.49 18.03
N ARG A 19 4.04 6.36 17.93
CA ARG A 19 3.49 6.83 16.65
C ARG A 19 4.60 7.38 15.73
N ASP A 20 5.53 8.14 16.28
CA ASP A 20 6.60 8.79 15.49
C ASP A 20 7.58 7.76 14.90
N LEU A 21 7.86 6.69 15.64
CA LEU A 21 8.66 5.57 15.15
C LEU A 21 7.91 4.78 14.07
N LEU A 22 6.58 4.61 14.23
CA LEU A 22 5.75 3.96 13.21
C LEU A 22 5.68 4.78 11.92
N ILE A 23 5.55 6.11 12.02
CA ILE A 23 5.63 7.02 10.86
C ILE A 23 7.01 6.92 10.20
N SER A 24 8.09 6.92 10.98
CA SER A 24 9.46 6.76 10.46
C SER A 24 9.66 5.45 9.70
N VAL A 25 8.99 4.36 10.12
CA VAL A 25 8.96 3.10 9.37
C VAL A 25 8.19 3.27 8.06
N PHE A 26 7.00 3.86 8.12
CA PHE A 26 6.15 4.08 6.93
C PHE A 26 6.83 4.91 5.84
N GLU A 27 7.58 5.94 6.20
CA GLU A 27 8.33 6.76 5.25
C GLU A 27 9.42 5.99 4.49
N ARG A 28 9.87 4.85 5.03
CA ARG A 28 10.88 3.97 4.41
C ARG A 28 10.25 2.85 3.60
N LEU A 29 8.94 2.63 3.72
CA LEU A 29 8.25 1.59 2.97
C LEU A 29 7.97 2.08 1.54
N GLY A 30 8.24 1.20 0.58
CA GLY A 30 7.69 1.32 -0.76
C GLY A 30 6.16 1.29 -0.77
N PHE A 31 5.55 1.78 -1.85
CA PHE A 31 4.10 1.95 -2.03
C PHE A 31 3.32 0.68 -1.64
N ALA A 32 3.70 -0.48 -2.18
CA ALA A 32 2.97 -1.73 -1.95
C ALA A 32 3.00 -2.15 -0.47
N ASN A 33 4.16 -2.05 0.17
CA ASN A 33 4.31 -2.41 1.58
C ASN A 33 3.63 -1.39 2.50
N PHE A 34 3.64 -0.11 2.13
CA PHE A 34 2.89 0.92 2.85
C PHE A 34 1.38 0.66 2.82
N GLN A 35 0.80 0.31 1.66
CA GLN A 35 -0.64 -0.03 1.59
C GLN A 35 -1.00 -1.27 2.43
N ARG A 36 -0.13 -2.30 2.45
CA ARG A 36 -0.32 -3.48 3.31
C ARG A 36 -0.27 -3.10 4.79
N ALA A 37 0.71 -2.29 5.19
CA ALA A 37 0.88 -1.83 6.57
C ALA A 37 -0.36 -1.09 7.08
N LYS A 38 -0.97 -0.23 6.26
CA LYS A 38 -2.22 0.49 6.59
C LYS A 38 -3.38 -0.41 6.96
N SER A 39 -3.40 -1.63 6.45
CA SER A 39 -4.50 -2.58 6.59
C SER A 39 -4.37 -3.49 7.82
N VAL A 40 -3.27 -3.38 8.59
CA VAL A 40 -2.99 -4.25 9.74
C VAL A 40 -3.97 -4.00 10.90
N CYS A 41 -4.14 -2.75 11.31
CA CYS A 41 -5.07 -2.38 12.37
C CYS A 41 -5.44 -0.88 12.30
N ARG A 42 -6.45 -0.47 13.07
CA ARG A 42 -6.90 0.93 13.12
C ARG A 42 -5.81 1.90 13.59
N PHE A 43 -4.90 1.46 14.47
CA PHE A 43 -3.78 2.29 14.93
C PHE A 43 -2.81 2.61 13.79
N TRP A 44 -2.42 1.60 13.01
CA TRP A 44 -1.54 1.77 11.84
C TRP A 44 -2.22 2.58 10.74
N GLN A 45 -3.50 2.31 10.49
CA GLN A 45 -4.30 3.10 9.56
C GLN A 45 -4.32 4.58 9.97
N SER A 46 -4.54 4.89 11.25
CA SER A 46 -4.53 6.26 11.77
C SER A 46 -3.15 6.92 11.62
N ALA A 47 -2.07 6.23 12.01
CA ALA A 47 -0.70 6.76 11.89
C ALA A 47 -0.30 7.02 10.43
N SER A 48 -0.72 6.16 9.51
CA SER A 48 -0.38 6.30 8.09
C SER A 48 -0.90 7.58 7.44
N ARG A 49 -2.01 8.14 7.95
CA ARG A 49 -2.60 9.38 7.44
C ARG A 49 -1.74 10.61 7.75
N GLN A 50 -0.83 10.50 8.70
CA GLN A 50 0.11 11.55 9.09
C GLN A 50 1.45 11.43 8.35
N CYS A 51 1.65 10.36 7.59
CA CYS A 51 2.85 10.14 6.81
C CYS A 51 2.75 10.89 5.48
N VAL A 52 3.82 11.58 5.06
CA VAL A 52 3.95 12.08 3.68
C VAL A 52 4.74 11.05 2.89
N PRO A 53 4.10 10.21 2.07
CA PRO A 53 4.81 9.18 1.35
C PRO A 53 5.77 9.79 0.32
N LYS A 54 7.08 9.74 0.61
CA LYS A 54 8.12 10.16 -0.33
C LYS A 54 8.35 9.05 -1.35
N GLY A 55 8.25 9.38 -2.64
CA GLY A 55 8.65 8.48 -3.73
C GLY A 55 7.78 7.23 -3.91
N GLN A 56 6.57 7.20 -3.36
CA GLN A 56 5.65 6.06 -3.50
C GLN A 56 4.87 6.14 -4.82
N ILE A 57 5.56 5.89 -5.93
CA ILE A 57 4.91 5.77 -7.24
C ILE A 57 4.10 4.47 -7.23
N PRO A 58 2.78 4.52 -7.49
CA PRO A 58 1.98 3.30 -7.59
C PRO A 58 2.46 2.41 -8.74
N TRP A 59 2.04 1.15 -8.73
CA TRP A 59 2.25 0.28 -9.87
C TRP A 59 1.54 0.87 -11.09
N LEU A 60 2.23 0.91 -12.23
CA LEU A 60 1.70 1.45 -13.48
C LEU A 60 1.08 0.32 -14.29
N ILE A 61 -0.04 0.61 -14.95
CA ILE A 61 -0.70 -0.30 -15.89
C ILE A 61 -0.49 0.26 -17.30
N PRO A 62 0.59 -0.13 -18.01
CA PRO A 62 0.72 0.19 -19.41
C PRO A 62 -0.40 -0.50 -20.20
N PHE A 63 -1.22 0.30 -20.88
CA PHE A 63 -2.22 -0.23 -21.81
C PHE A 63 -1.50 -0.76 -23.06
N PRO A 64 -1.85 -1.97 -23.54
CA PRO A 64 -1.20 -2.55 -24.70
C PRO A 64 -1.59 -1.78 -25.97
N GLU A 65 -0.58 -1.47 -26.79
CA GLU A 65 -0.77 -0.80 -28.08
C GLU A 65 -1.33 -1.75 -29.15
N ASP A 66 -1.08 -3.07 -29.03
CA ASP A 66 -1.50 -4.09 -30.00
C ASP A 66 -2.52 -5.07 -29.40
N ASN A 67 -3.54 -5.41 -30.19
CA ASN A 67 -4.80 -6.04 -29.74
C ASN A 67 -4.72 -7.57 -29.64
N LYS A 68 -3.51 -8.14 -29.53
CA LYS A 68 -3.25 -9.59 -29.62
C LYS A 68 -3.41 -10.34 -28.29
N ASN A 69 -3.27 -9.65 -27.15
CA ASN A 69 -3.46 -10.22 -25.81
C ASN A 69 -4.52 -9.41 -25.04
N LYS A 70 -5.80 -9.61 -25.38
CA LYS A 70 -6.94 -8.85 -24.85
C LYS A 70 -7.29 -9.14 -23.39
N SER A 71 -6.76 -10.23 -22.83
CA SER A 71 -7.23 -10.74 -21.55
C SER A 71 -6.24 -10.54 -20.39
N CYS A 72 -4.99 -10.17 -20.69
CA CYS A 72 -3.94 -9.96 -19.71
C CYS A 72 -3.40 -8.53 -19.79
N CYS A 73 -3.26 -7.87 -18.66
CA CYS A 73 -2.57 -6.58 -18.54
C CYS A 73 -1.14 -6.76 -18.03
N VAL A 74 -0.28 -5.83 -18.41
CA VAL A 74 1.06 -5.72 -17.86
C VAL A 74 1.02 -4.73 -16.71
N LEU A 75 1.71 -5.04 -15.61
CA LEU A 75 1.91 -4.16 -14.47
C LEU A 75 3.40 -3.87 -14.33
N PHE A 76 3.75 -2.60 -14.19
CA PHE A 76 5.11 -2.15 -13.95
C PHE A 76 5.25 -1.67 -12.50
N ASN A 77 6.23 -2.22 -11.79
CA ASN A 77 6.58 -1.76 -10.44
C ASN A 77 7.82 -0.84 -10.54
N PRO A 78 7.69 0.48 -10.33
CA PRO A 78 8.82 1.41 -10.38
C PRO A 78 9.92 1.11 -9.35
N GLU A 79 9.60 0.42 -8.25
CA GLU A 79 10.56 0.04 -7.21
C GLU A 79 11.47 -1.12 -7.64
N GLU A 80 10.99 -1.95 -8.57
CA GLU A 80 11.70 -3.13 -9.05
C GLU A 80 12.25 -2.85 -10.45
N LYS A 81 13.54 -2.50 -10.51
CA LYS A 81 14.22 -2.17 -11.77
C LYS A 81 13.91 -3.20 -12.86
N HIS A 82 13.23 -2.74 -13.91
CA HIS A 82 12.92 -3.48 -15.14
C HIS A 82 12.03 -4.72 -14.99
N LYS A 83 11.25 -4.85 -13.89
CA LYS A 83 10.29 -5.96 -13.78
C LYS A 83 8.91 -5.58 -14.31
N LEU A 84 8.39 -6.47 -15.15
CA LEU A 84 7.03 -6.43 -15.67
C LEU A 84 6.30 -7.67 -15.19
N TYR A 85 5.12 -7.47 -14.61
CA TYR A 85 4.22 -8.51 -14.18
C TYR A 85 3.07 -8.64 -15.16
N LYS A 86 2.54 -9.85 -15.32
CA LYS A 86 1.34 -10.11 -16.11
C LYS A 86 0.20 -10.52 -15.20
N THR A 87 -0.96 -9.92 -15.37
CA THR A 87 -2.16 -10.36 -14.65
C THR A 87 -2.60 -11.73 -15.16
N GLN A 88 -3.33 -12.47 -14.35
CA GLN A 88 -4.10 -13.60 -14.86
C GLN A 88 -5.22 -13.07 -15.77
N ASP A 89 -5.75 -13.95 -16.62
CA ASP A 89 -6.94 -13.66 -17.39
C ASP A 89 -8.12 -13.44 -16.44
N LEU A 90 -8.65 -12.21 -16.40
CA LEU A 90 -9.77 -11.84 -15.54
C LEU A 90 -11.13 -12.00 -16.24
N GLY A 91 -11.16 -12.43 -17.50
CA GLY A 91 -12.39 -12.66 -18.27
C GLY A 91 -13.18 -11.40 -18.65
N VAL A 92 -12.65 -10.20 -18.37
CA VAL A 92 -13.37 -8.92 -18.49
C VAL A 92 -12.75 -7.97 -19.54
N GLU A 93 -11.91 -8.50 -20.44
CA GLU A 93 -11.21 -7.72 -21.48
C GLU A 93 -10.55 -6.43 -20.95
N PHE A 94 -10.05 -6.44 -19.72
CA PHE A 94 -9.56 -5.25 -19.01
C PHE A 94 -8.51 -4.48 -19.83
N ALA A 95 -7.73 -5.18 -20.67
CA ALA A 95 -6.75 -4.60 -21.59
C ALA A 95 -7.35 -3.63 -22.63
N LYS A 96 -8.66 -3.63 -22.86
CA LYS A 96 -9.36 -2.68 -23.74
C LYS A 96 -9.87 -1.43 -23.01
N SER A 97 -9.69 -1.35 -21.69
CA SER A 97 -10.13 -0.18 -20.92
C SER A 97 -9.31 1.04 -21.33
N VAL A 98 -9.95 2.21 -21.39
CA VAL A 98 -9.29 3.48 -21.70
C VAL A 98 -9.59 4.48 -20.59
N CYS A 99 -8.54 5.15 -20.11
CA CYS A 99 -8.68 6.24 -19.15
C CYS A 99 -8.91 7.55 -19.91
N TRP A 100 -10.00 8.23 -19.62
CA TRP A 100 -10.29 9.56 -20.15
C TRP A 100 -9.91 10.59 -19.09
N ALA A 101 -8.95 11.46 -19.42
CA ALA A 101 -8.67 12.65 -18.63
C ALA A 101 -9.41 13.81 -19.28
N ASN A 102 -10.33 14.43 -18.55
CA ASN A 102 -10.92 15.70 -19.00
C ASN A 102 -9.93 16.83 -18.68
N PRO A 103 -9.66 17.73 -19.66
CA PRO A 103 -8.75 18.86 -19.50
C PRO A 103 -9.24 19.89 -18.49
#